data_AF-A0A1G3QBS8-F1
#
_entry.id   AF-A0A1G3QBS8-F1
#
_cell.length_a   1.000
_cell.length_b   1.000
_cell.length_c   1.000
_cell.angle_alpha   90.00
_cell.angle_beta   90.00
_cell.angle_gamma   90.00
#
_symmetry.space_group_name_H-M   'P 1'
#
loop_
_entity.id
_entity.type
_entity.pdbx_description
1 polymer ?
#
loop_
_entity_poly.entity_id
_entity_poly.type
_entity_poly.pdbx_seq_one_letter_code
_entity_poly.pdbx_strand_id
1 'polypeptide(L)'
;MGIMAAAAVSFISLYGSYRYYYKNVTRDVIVFLDTVRKVERGYIESIPLYEDYATPLLEQKLRTYLFPAHREAALRSGIAPVKEDSEIPGLVKNGTLVTLETDPDKLYYFYNVRDKYRVLAPHAARGLTLITERLRKNIGLRESLPPVKIALSSLLRPASYQDDLRESNDHAVINTTHSHGVSFDIFFDDYFIVLPGPVSSNAVSKAILDKLRSRMGFLLGDALRRQLRSVLMETLVQIQAEGVIYAILEKRQRCYHVTVLPDRKRVLENTR
;
A
#
# COMPACT_ATOMS: atom_id res chain seq x y z
N MET A 1 52.37 16.48 -36.94
CA MET A 1 51.66 17.49 -36.13
C MET A 1 50.14 17.29 -36.07
N GLY A 2 49.45 16.87 -37.16
CA GLY A 2 47.98 16.76 -37.17
C GLY A 2 47.35 15.77 -36.15
N ILE A 3 47.99 14.63 -35.88
CA ILE A 3 47.45 13.58 -34.99
C ILE A 3 47.45 14.03 -33.51
N MET A 4 48.50 14.72 -33.07
CA MET A 4 48.61 15.24 -31.70
C MET A 4 47.59 16.37 -31.43
N ALA A 5 47.36 17.24 -32.42
CA ALA A 5 46.34 18.29 -32.32
C ALA A 5 44.92 17.72 -32.26
N ALA A 6 44.62 16.69 -33.07
CA ALA A 6 43.33 15.99 -33.03
C ALA A 6 43.09 15.28 -31.69
N ALA A 7 44.13 14.64 -31.12
CA ALA A 7 44.03 13.99 -29.81
C ALA A 7 43.77 15.01 -28.68
N ALA A 8 44.44 16.17 -28.71
CA ALA A 8 44.23 17.24 -27.72
C ALA A 8 42.81 17.83 -27.78
N VAL A 9 42.26 18.06 -28.98
CA VAL A 9 40.88 18.55 -29.17
C VAL A 9 39.86 17.53 -28.66
N SER A 10 40.06 16.24 -28.98
CA SER A 10 39.22 15.16 -28.46
C SER A 10 39.25 15.08 -26.94
N PHE A 11 40.44 15.22 -26.32
CA PHE A 11 40.57 15.20 -24.86
C PHE A 11 39.88 16.39 -24.20
N ILE A 12 40.02 17.60 -24.74
CA ILE A 12 39.34 18.80 -24.24
C ILE A 12 37.82 18.65 -24.36
N SER A 13 37.33 18.11 -25.47
CA SER A 13 35.89 17.86 -25.68
C SER A 13 35.34 16.82 -24.69
N LEU A 14 36.06 15.71 -24.49
CA LEU A 14 35.70 14.69 -23.50
C LEU A 14 35.71 15.24 -22.08
N TYR A 15 36.75 16.00 -21.71
CA TYR A 15 36.86 16.61 -20.39
C TYR A 15 35.76 17.66 -20.15
N GLY A 16 35.49 18.51 -21.13
CA GLY A 16 34.42 19.50 -21.08
C GLY A 16 33.04 18.85 -20.92
N SER A 17 32.78 17.79 -21.71
CA SER A 17 31.55 16.99 -21.61
C SER A 17 31.43 16.34 -20.23
N TYR A 18 32.49 15.69 -19.74
CA TYR A 18 32.54 15.09 -18.40
C TYR A 18 32.23 16.12 -17.31
N ARG A 19 32.87 17.30 -17.35
CA ARG A 19 32.64 18.38 -16.37
C ARG A 19 31.20 18.90 -16.44
N TYR A 20 30.64 19.02 -17.64
CA TYR A 20 29.23 19.40 -17.83
C TYR A 20 28.28 18.38 -17.21
N TYR A 21 28.44 17.09 -17.52
CA TYR A 21 27.61 16.03 -16.95
C TYR A 21 27.77 15.96 -15.44
N TYR A 22 29.00 15.98 -14.92
CA TYR A 22 29.27 15.94 -13.49
C TYR A 22 28.58 17.09 -12.75
N LYS A 23 28.74 18.33 -13.23
CA LYS A 23 28.15 19.52 -12.60
C LYS A 23 26.63 19.45 -12.59
N ASN A 24 26.03 19.08 -13.71
CA ASN A 24 24.58 19.06 -13.86
C ASN A 24 23.93 17.91 -13.10
N VAL A 25 24.50 16.69 -13.16
CA VAL A 25 24.02 15.55 -12.37
C VAL A 25 24.12 15.85 -10.86
N THR A 26 25.25 16.41 -10.42
CA THR A 26 25.43 16.80 -9.00
C THR A 26 24.38 17.81 -8.57
N ARG A 27 24.13 18.84 -9.38
CA ARG A 27 23.09 19.86 -9.11
C ARG A 27 21.71 19.22 -9.00
N ASP A 28 21.33 18.38 -9.95
CA ASP A 28 20.00 17.79 -9.97
C ASP A 28 19.78 16.85 -8.78
N VAL A 29 20.82 16.09 -8.38
CA VAL A 29 20.79 15.26 -7.16
C VAL A 29 20.59 16.11 -5.92
N ILE A 30 21.32 17.23 -5.77
CA ILE A 30 21.15 18.13 -4.62
C ILE A 30 19.72 18.68 -4.56
N VAL A 31 19.20 19.17 -5.68
CA VAL A 31 17.81 19.70 -5.76
C VAL A 31 16.79 18.62 -5.41
N PHE A 32 17.01 17.39 -5.87
CA PHE A 32 16.14 16.27 -5.53
C PHE A 32 16.19 15.95 -4.03
N LEU A 33 17.37 15.88 -3.43
CA LEU A 33 17.53 15.63 -1.99
C LEU A 33 16.90 16.74 -1.13
N ASP A 34 17.03 18.01 -1.54
CA ASP A 34 16.33 19.13 -0.90
C ASP A 34 14.81 18.98 -0.99
N THR A 35 14.31 18.46 -2.11
CA THR A 35 12.87 18.16 -2.28
C THR A 35 12.44 17.04 -1.33
N VAL A 36 13.21 15.97 -1.23
CA VAL A 36 12.96 14.87 -0.28
C VAL A 36 12.92 15.39 1.16
N ARG A 37 13.89 16.22 1.54
CA ARG A 37 13.95 16.83 2.87
C ARG A 37 12.75 17.73 3.16
N LYS A 38 12.28 18.51 2.18
CA LYS A 38 11.06 19.33 2.33
C LYS A 38 9.82 18.46 2.54
N VAL A 39 9.69 17.38 1.77
CA VAL A 39 8.60 16.40 1.96
C VAL A 39 8.64 15.80 3.35
N GLU A 40 9.81 15.32 3.79
CA GLU A 40 10.00 14.77 5.13
C GLU A 40 9.59 15.77 6.23
N ARG A 41 10.07 17.02 6.13
CA ARG A 41 9.73 18.08 7.07
C ARG A 41 8.24 18.38 7.08
N GLY A 42 7.60 18.48 5.92
CA GLY A 42 6.15 18.67 5.84
C GLY A 42 5.38 17.56 6.56
N TYR A 43 5.76 16.30 6.38
CA TYR A 43 5.19 15.18 7.14
C TYR A 43 5.41 15.30 8.65
N ILE A 44 6.62 15.64 9.09
CA ILE A 44 6.95 15.78 10.51
C ILE A 44 6.18 16.94 11.16
N GLU A 45 6.07 18.06 10.46
CA GLU A 45 5.49 19.31 10.98
C GLU A 45 3.96 19.28 10.94
N SER A 46 3.36 18.67 9.92
CA SER A 46 1.90 18.64 9.74
C SER A 46 1.22 17.40 10.35
N ILE A 47 1.95 16.30 10.53
CA ILE A 47 1.44 15.08 11.15
C ILE A 47 2.14 14.90 12.51
N PRO A 48 1.62 15.55 13.56
CA PRO A 48 2.23 15.48 14.88
C PRO A 48 2.33 14.03 15.37
N LEU A 49 3.55 13.66 15.76
CA LEU A 49 3.83 12.51 16.61
C LEU A 49 3.41 12.88 18.03
N TYR A 50 2.11 12.93 18.33
CA TYR A 50 1.79 12.81 19.75
C TYR A 50 2.18 11.39 20.17
N GLU A 51 2.99 11.29 21.20
CA GLU A 51 3.30 10.01 21.83
C GLU A 51 1.95 9.35 22.13
N ASP A 52 1.71 8.14 21.58
CA ASP A 52 0.48 7.34 21.67
C ASP A 52 -0.55 7.35 20.52
N TYR A 53 -0.20 7.45 19.22
CA TYR A 53 -1.19 7.18 18.12
C TYR A 53 -1.38 5.73 17.72
N ALA A 54 -1.22 4.82 18.66
CA ALA A 54 -2.21 3.77 18.81
C ALA A 54 -2.91 4.08 20.11
N THR A 55 -3.66 5.20 20.17
CA THR A 55 -4.25 5.63 21.44
C THR A 55 -5.04 4.43 21.94
N PRO A 56 -4.95 4.06 23.22
CA PRO A 56 -5.75 2.97 23.76
C PRO A 56 -7.21 3.07 23.30
N LEU A 57 -7.71 4.30 23.11
CA LEU A 57 -9.00 4.61 22.49
C LEU A 57 -9.14 4.17 21.01
N LEU A 58 -8.23 4.54 20.10
CA LEU A 58 -8.33 4.13 18.70
C LEU A 58 -8.13 2.63 18.53
N GLU A 59 -7.21 2.03 19.29
CA GLU A 59 -7.08 0.57 19.35
C GLU A 59 -8.36 -0.09 19.86
N GLN A 60 -8.98 0.48 20.90
CA GLN A 60 -10.26 0.01 21.43
C GLN A 60 -11.37 0.14 20.39
N LYS A 61 -11.40 1.21 19.60
CA LYS A 61 -12.35 1.35 18.48
C LYS A 61 -12.15 0.26 17.43
N LEU A 62 -10.91 -0.11 17.10
CA LEU A 62 -10.62 -1.25 16.22
C LEU A 62 -10.87 -2.62 16.89
N ARG A 63 -11.16 -2.67 18.19
CA ARG A 63 -11.59 -3.89 18.89
C ARG A 63 -13.11 -4.03 18.98
N THR A 64 -13.87 -3.09 18.43
CA THR A 64 -15.35 -3.12 18.41
C THR A 64 -15.87 -4.37 17.68
N TYR A 65 -15.26 -4.71 16.54
CA TYR A 65 -15.65 -5.86 15.73
C TYR A 65 -14.53 -6.90 15.74
N LEU A 66 -14.73 -7.96 16.53
CA LEU A 66 -13.77 -9.07 16.60
C LEU A 66 -14.04 -10.11 15.50
N PHE A 67 -13.18 -11.13 15.41
CA PHE A 67 -13.27 -12.18 14.38
C PHE A 67 -14.66 -12.77 14.12
N PRO A 68 -15.53 -13.01 15.13
CA PRO A 68 -16.89 -13.48 14.86
C PRO A 68 -17.70 -12.52 13.96
N ALA A 69 -17.60 -11.21 14.18
CA ALA A 69 -18.30 -10.21 13.38
C ALA A 69 -17.75 -10.12 11.95
N HIS A 70 -16.43 -10.23 11.79
CA HIS A 70 -15.78 -10.34 10.48
C HIS A 70 -16.26 -11.58 9.71
N ARG A 71 -16.34 -12.74 10.39
CA ARG A 71 -16.85 -13.99 9.80
C ARG A 71 -18.30 -13.86 9.37
N GLU A 72 -19.14 -13.27 10.22
CA GLU A 72 -20.54 -13.03 9.88
C GLU A 72 -20.66 -12.11 8.66
N ALA A 73 -19.86 -11.03 8.59
CA ALA A 73 -19.82 -10.15 7.42
C ALA A 73 -19.41 -10.88 6.14
N ALA A 74 -18.40 -11.76 6.21
CA ALA A 74 -17.98 -12.58 5.09
C ALA A 74 -19.10 -13.52 4.61
N LEU A 75 -19.83 -14.16 5.53
CA LEU A 75 -20.99 -15.00 5.18
C LEU A 75 -22.12 -14.18 4.55
N ARG A 76 -22.43 -12.99 5.09
CA ARG A 76 -23.45 -12.07 4.55
C ARG A 76 -23.12 -11.54 3.16
N SER A 77 -21.86 -11.63 2.71
CA SER A 77 -21.49 -11.27 1.33
C SER A 77 -22.11 -12.18 0.27
N GLY A 78 -22.51 -13.41 0.65
CA GLY A 78 -23.03 -14.43 -0.25
C GLY A 78 -21.97 -15.11 -1.12
N ILE A 79 -20.68 -14.76 -0.95
CA ILE A 79 -19.58 -15.39 -1.69
C ILE A 79 -19.16 -16.65 -0.95
N ALA A 80 -19.17 -17.80 -1.62
CA ALA A 80 -18.68 -19.05 -1.05
C ALA A 80 -17.15 -18.98 -0.83
N PRO A 81 -16.61 -19.64 0.22
CA PRO A 81 -15.17 -19.69 0.41
C PRO A 81 -14.50 -20.43 -0.75
N VAL A 82 -13.48 -19.81 -1.34
CA VAL A 82 -12.60 -20.43 -2.33
C VAL A 82 -11.84 -21.55 -1.63
N LYS A 83 -11.97 -22.77 -2.13
CA LYS A 83 -11.36 -23.94 -1.51
C LYS A 83 -9.94 -24.14 -2.00
N GLU A 84 -9.77 -24.07 -3.31
CA GLU A 84 -8.52 -24.41 -4.00
C GLU A 84 -8.05 -23.29 -4.92
N ASP A 85 -6.73 -23.22 -5.12
CA ASP A 85 -6.10 -22.31 -6.06
C ASP A 85 -6.67 -22.43 -7.48
N SER A 86 -7.07 -23.64 -7.89
CA SER A 86 -7.59 -23.95 -9.22
C SER A 86 -8.96 -23.31 -9.50
N GLU A 87 -9.71 -22.92 -8.47
CA GLU A 87 -11.01 -22.26 -8.61
C GLU A 87 -10.86 -20.78 -8.99
N ILE A 88 -9.75 -20.14 -8.62
CA ILE A 88 -9.52 -18.70 -8.75
C ILE A 88 -9.74 -18.20 -10.18
N PRO A 89 -9.16 -18.81 -11.25
CA PRO A 89 -9.35 -18.31 -12.61
C PRO A 89 -10.82 -18.34 -13.05
N GLY A 90 -11.59 -19.35 -12.63
CA GLY A 90 -13.03 -19.45 -12.92
C GLY A 90 -13.83 -18.34 -12.25
N LEU A 91 -13.50 -18.03 -10.99
CA LEU A 91 -14.13 -16.96 -10.20
C LEU A 91 -13.76 -15.56 -10.69
N VAL A 92 -12.55 -15.39 -11.24
CA VAL A 92 -12.18 -14.13 -11.91
C VAL A 92 -12.94 -14.00 -13.22
N LYS A 93 -12.98 -15.06 -14.04
CA LYS A 93 -13.66 -15.07 -15.34
C LYS A 93 -15.16 -14.76 -15.23
N ASN A 94 -15.82 -15.27 -14.19
CA ASN A 94 -17.26 -15.04 -13.98
C ASN A 94 -17.56 -13.74 -13.18
N GLY A 95 -16.54 -12.95 -12.81
CA GLY A 95 -16.69 -11.67 -12.12
C GLY A 95 -16.99 -11.76 -10.62
N THR A 96 -16.95 -12.95 -10.02
CA THR A 96 -17.08 -13.13 -8.56
C THR A 96 -15.88 -12.51 -7.84
N LEU A 97 -14.70 -12.63 -8.44
CA LEU A 97 -13.46 -11.99 -8.00
C LEU A 97 -12.91 -11.09 -9.12
N VAL A 98 -12.10 -10.11 -8.73
CA VAL A 98 -11.37 -9.23 -9.63
C VAL A 98 -9.89 -9.25 -9.26
N THR A 99 -9.03 -9.25 -10.27
CA THR A 99 -7.59 -9.13 -10.09
C THR A 99 -7.22 -7.70 -9.73
N LEU A 100 -6.32 -7.55 -8.77
CA LEU A 100 -5.68 -6.30 -8.43
C LEU A 100 -4.30 -6.26 -9.07
N GLU A 101 -4.11 -5.29 -9.95
CA GLU A 101 -2.84 -5.10 -10.63
C GLU A 101 -1.86 -4.25 -9.83
N THR A 102 -0.57 -4.43 -10.11
CA THR A 102 0.46 -3.47 -9.69
C THR A 102 0.47 -2.31 -10.67
N ASP A 103 0.12 -1.12 -10.19
CA ASP A 103 -0.05 0.06 -11.02
C ASP A 103 0.53 1.29 -10.30
N PRO A 104 1.35 2.13 -10.98
CA PRO A 104 1.91 3.35 -10.41
C PRO A 104 0.88 4.29 -9.77
N ASP A 105 -0.35 4.32 -10.28
CA ASP A 105 -1.42 5.22 -9.82
C ASP A 105 -2.19 4.64 -8.62
N LYS A 106 -1.99 3.35 -8.31
CA LYS A 106 -2.58 2.74 -7.12
C LYS A 106 -1.85 3.17 -5.86
N LEU A 107 -2.63 3.50 -4.83
CA LEU A 107 -2.15 3.91 -3.52
C LEU A 107 -1.94 2.72 -2.57
N TYR A 108 -1.58 1.57 -3.13
CA TYR A 108 -1.17 0.38 -2.43
C TYR A 108 -0.08 -0.35 -3.23
N TYR A 109 0.63 -1.25 -2.58
CA TYR A 109 1.52 -2.22 -3.23
C TYR A 109 1.44 -3.56 -2.49
N PHE A 110 1.91 -4.62 -3.14
CA PHE A 110 1.86 -5.97 -2.57
C PHE A 110 3.15 -6.27 -1.81
N TYR A 111 3.01 -6.61 -0.53
CA TYR A 111 4.11 -7.03 0.34
C TYR A 111 4.11 -8.55 0.43
N ASN A 112 4.94 -9.18 -0.40
CA ASN A 112 5.09 -10.64 -0.50
C ASN A 112 3.80 -11.42 -0.86
N VAL A 113 2.83 -10.78 -1.49
CA VAL A 113 1.62 -11.45 -1.99
C VAL A 113 1.86 -11.98 -3.40
N ARG A 114 1.72 -13.29 -3.59
CA ARG A 114 1.83 -13.96 -4.91
C ARG A 114 0.72 -13.50 -5.85
N ASP A 115 1.05 -13.33 -7.13
CA ASP A 115 0.14 -12.77 -8.15
C ASP A 115 -1.23 -13.47 -8.19
N LYS A 116 -1.25 -14.80 -8.14
CA LYS A 116 -2.49 -15.60 -8.13
C LYS A 116 -3.45 -15.29 -6.97
N TYR A 117 -2.95 -14.73 -5.87
CA TYR A 117 -3.74 -14.38 -4.69
C TYR A 117 -4.14 -12.90 -4.62
N ARG A 118 -3.70 -12.08 -5.58
CA ARG A 118 -4.03 -10.65 -5.67
C ARG A 118 -5.41 -10.45 -6.26
N VAL A 119 -6.40 -11.11 -5.68
CA VAL A 119 -7.79 -11.05 -6.11
C VAL A 119 -8.68 -10.72 -4.92
N LEU A 120 -9.75 -9.97 -5.17
CA LEU A 120 -10.78 -9.64 -4.18
C LEU A 120 -12.15 -9.72 -4.82
N ALA A 121 -13.18 -9.84 -4.00
CA ALA A 121 -14.54 -9.54 -4.44
C ALA A 121 -14.63 -8.09 -4.94
N PRO A 122 -15.44 -7.79 -5.97
CA PRO A 122 -15.55 -6.43 -6.52
C PRO A 122 -15.84 -5.34 -5.48
N HIS A 123 -16.69 -5.63 -4.49
CA HIS A 123 -17.01 -4.68 -3.43
C HIS A 123 -15.83 -4.47 -2.47
N ALA A 124 -15.05 -5.52 -2.19
CA ALA A 124 -13.85 -5.41 -1.36
C ALA A 124 -12.75 -4.61 -2.06
N ALA A 125 -12.57 -4.77 -3.38
CA ALA A 125 -11.68 -3.93 -4.18
C ALA A 125 -12.09 -2.44 -4.15
N ARG A 126 -13.40 -2.14 -4.19
CA ARG A 126 -13.91 -0.78 -3.99
C ARG A 126 -13.64 -0.26 -2.57
N GLY A 127 -13.81 -1.11 -1.56
CA GLY A 127 -13.49 -0.78 -0.16
C GLY A 127 -12.02 -0.44 0.05
N LEU A 128 -11.10 -1.22 -0.53
CA LEU A 128 -9.67 -0.91 -0.55
C LEU A 128 -9.40 0.45 -1.20
N THR A 129 -10.01 0.71 -2.36
CA THR A 129 -9.88 2.00 -3.06
C THR A 129 -10.35 3.15 -2.15
N LEU A 130 -11.51 3.00 -1.51
CA LEU A 130 -12.05 3.98 -0.56
C LEU A 130 -11.09 4.24 0.61
N ILE A 131 -10.49 3.20 1.19
CA ILE A 131 -9.50 3.34 2.27
C ILE A 131 -8.31 4.18 1.80
N THR A 132 -7.74 3.85 0.64
CA THR A 132 -6.56 4.57 0.14
C THR A 132 -6.87 6.02 -0.24
N GLU A 133 -8.06 6.28 -0.80
CA GLU A 133 -8.53 7.62 -1.14
C GLU A 133 -8.81 8.46 0.11
N ARG A 134 -9.41 7.87 1.14
CA ARG A 134 -9.65 8.53 2.42
C ARG A 134 -8.33 8.79 3.14
N LEU A 135 -7.37 7.88 3.09
CA LEU A 135 -6.02 8.10 3.63
C LEU A 135 -5.36 9.30 2.95
N ARG A 136 -5.37 9.35 1.62
CA ARG A 136 -4.86 10.51 0.86
C ARG A 136 -5.56 11.80 1.27
N LYS A 137 -6.89 11.78 1.39
CA LYS A 137 -7.66 12.94 1.84
C LYS A 137 -7.26 13.37 3.25
N ASN A 138 -7.14 12.43 4.19
CA ASN A 138 -6.78 12.73 5.58
C ASN A 138 -5.37 13.32 5.69
N ILE A 139 -4.42 12.84 4.88
CA ILE A 139 -3.09 13.47 4.77
C ILE A 139 -3.21 14.88 4.17
N GLY A 140 -3.95 15.01 3.06
CA GLY A 140 -4.14 16.28 2.34
C GLY A 140 -4.89 17.38 3.12
N LEU A 141 -5.66 17.02 4.16
CA LEU A 141 -6.28 17.98 5.08
C LEU A 141 -5.25 18.72 5.96
N ARG A 142 -4.04 18.17 6.11
CA ARG A 142 -3.00 18.72 6.99
C ARG A 142 -2.06 19.63 6.21
N GLU A 143 -1.61 19.16 5.05
CA GLU A 143 -0.75 19.91 4.13
C GLU A 143 -0.82 19.26 2.73
N SER A 144 -0.39 19.99 1.69
CA SER A 144 -0.22 19.43 0.35
C SER A 144 1.00 18.50 0.28
N LEU A 145 0.87 17.32 0.89
CA LEU A 145 1.92 16.32 0.95
C LEU A 145 1.76 15.29 -0.19
N PRO A 146 2.89 14.71 -0.65
CA PRO A 146 2.83 13.65 -1.65
C PRO A 146 2.04 12.43 -1.17
N PRO A 147 1.32 11.71 -2.05
CA PRO A 147 0.52 10.55 -1.66
C PRO A 147 1.34 9.42 -1.02
N VAL A 148 0.67 8.59 -0.23
CA VAL A 148 1.28 7.42 0.45
C VAL A 148 0.62 6.16 -0.07
N LYS A 149 1.44 5.15 -0.36
CA LYS A 149 0.99 3.79 -0.64
C LYS A 149 1.10 2.93 0.62
N ILE A 150 0.06 2.13 0.87
CA ILE A 150 0.04 1.13 1.94
C ILE A 150 0.50 -0.25 1.44
N ALA A 151 1.09 -1.03 2.34
CA ALA A 151 1.50 -2.41 2.08
C ALA A 151 0.34 -3.39 2.28
N LEU A 152 -0.04 -4.13 1.25
CA LEU A 152 -0.98 -5.25 1.37
C LEU A 152 -0.20 -6.54 1.59
N SER A 153 -0.31 -7.14 2.76
CA SER A 153 0.38 -8.39 3.12
C SER A 153 -0.46 -9.64 2.90
N SER A 154 -1.76 -9.49 2.63
CA SER A 154 -2.66 -10.60 2.33
C SER A 154 -3.93 -10.16 1.64
N LEU A 155 -4.45 -10.99 0.73
CA LEU A 155 -5.74 -10.82 0.06
C LEU A 155 -6.51 -12.15 0.07
N LEU A 156 -6.73 -12.80 -1.08
CA LEU A 156 -7.38 -14.11 -1.08
C LEU A 156 -6.44 -15.18 -0.49
N ARG A 157 -6.95 -15.97 0.45
CA ARG A 157 -6.31 -17.19 0.93
C ARG A 157 -7.32 -18.34 0.79
N PRO A 158 -7.16 -19.26 -0.18
CA PRO A 158 -8.03 -20.42 -0.30
C PRO A 158 -8.03 -21.27 0.97
N ALA A 159 -9.07 -22.05 1.19
CA ALA A 159 -9.18 -22.90 2.37
C ALA A 159 -8.00 -23.90 2.46
N SER A 160 -7.58 -24.48 1.33
CA SER A 160 -6.45 -25.43 1.28
C SER A 160 -5.12 -24.82 1.72
N TYR A 161 -4.92 -23.51 1.51
CA TYR A 161 -3.74 -22.78 2.01
C TYR A 161 -3.62 -22.81 3.55
N GLN A 162 -4.72 -23.03 4.26
CA GLN A 162 -4.72 -23.16 5.73
C GLN A 162 -4.50 -24.59 6.18
N ASP A 163 -4.85 -25.58 5.37
CA ASP A 163 -4.61 -26.99 5.69
C ASP A 163 -3.09 -27.29 5.66
N ASP A 164 -2.33 -26.64 4.79
CA ASP A 164 -0.85 -26.70 4.80
C ASP A 164 -0.21 -26.07 6.06
N LEU A 165 -0.91 -25.15 6.74
CA LEU A 165 -0.48 -24.57 8.02
C LEU A 165 -0.94 -25.40 9.24
N ARG A 166 -1.83 -26.38 9.03
CA ARG A 166 -2.50 -27.16 10.09
C ARG A 166 -1.78 -28.43 10.50
N GLU A 167 -0.70 -28.86 9.85
CA GLU A 167 0.11 -29.99 10.34
C GLU A 167 0.67 -29.77 11.77
N SER A 168 0.46 -28.60 12.37
CA SER A 168 0.84 -28.27 13.75
C SER A 168 -0.28 -27.89 14.74
N ASN A 169 -1.57 -27.74 14.36
CA ASN A 169 -2.61 -27.22 15.28
C ASN A 169 -4.06 -27.70 15.02
N ASP A 170 -4.63 -28.45 15.96
CA ASP A 170 -5.95 -29.13 15.91
C ASP A 170 -7.19 -28.21 16.08
N HIS A 171 -7.01 -26.90 16.26
CA HIS A 171 -8.08 -25.93 16.57
C HIS A 171 -8.30 -24.85 15.50
N ALA A 172 -7.72 -25.01 14.30
CA ALA A 172 -7.84 -24.00 13.25
C ALA A 172 -9.28 -23.90 12.71
N VAL A 173 -9.83 -22.69 12.72
CA VAL A 173 -11.17 -22.39 12.19
C VAL A 173 -11.15 -22.51 10.66
N ILE A 174 -11.88 -23.50 10.14
CA ILE A 174 -11.93 -24.00 8.75
C ILE A 174 -12.22 -22.94 7.66
N ASN A 175 -12.56 -21.71 8.01
CA ASN A 175 -12.85 -20.65 7.03
C ASN A 175 -12.43 -19.27 7.57
N THR A 176 -11.26 -18.78 7.16
CA THR A 176 -10.95 -17.35 7.34
C THR A 176 -11.78 -16.50 6.39
N THR A 177 -12.08 -15.27 6.79
CA THR A 177 -12.73 -14.26 5.95
C THR A 177 -11.99 -13.96 4.63
N HIS A 178 -10.69 -14.27 4.55
CA HIS A 178 -9.90 -14.18 3.32
C HIS A 178 -10.34 -15.16 2.23
N SER A 179 -10.84 -16.36 2.57
CA SER A 179 -11.24 -17.35 1.55
C SER A 179 -12.48 -16.91 0.78
N HIS A 180 -13.26 -15.99 1.35
CA HIS A 180 -14.40 -15.38 0.67
C HIS A 180 -14.00 -14.22 -0.27
N GLY A 181 -12.71 -13.84 -0.31
CA GLY A 181 -12.22 -12.71 -1.11
C GLY A 181 -12.70 -11.33 -0.64
N VAL A 182 -13.31 -11.24 0.56
CA VAL A 182 -13.86 -9.98 1.10
C VAL A 182 -12.94 -9.26 2.08
N SER A 183 -11.81 -9.89 2.41
CA SER A 183 -10.87 -9.39 3.41
C SER A 183 -9.44 -9.30 2.89
N PHE A 184 -8.68 -8.39 3.47
CA PHE A 184 -7.27 -8.18 3.18
C PHE A 184 -6.55 -7.66 4.44
N ASP A 185 -5.25 -7.92 4.50
CA ASP A 185 -4.39 -7.45 5.59
C ASP A 185 -3.54 -6.29 5.09
N ILE A 186 -3.55 -5.19 5.84
CA ILE A 186 -2.66 -4.04 5.62
C ILE A 186 -1.50 -4.15 6.61
N PHE A 187 -0.28 -4.36 6.13
CA PHE A 187 0.92 -4.33 6.97
C PHE A 187 1.22 -2.89 7.37
N PHE A 188 1.28 -2.61 8.67
CA PHE A 188 1.28 -1.23 9.18
C PHE A 188 2.68 -0.68 9.48
N ASP A 189 3.72 -1.42 9.16
CA ASP A 189 5.11 -1.02 9.41
C ASP A 189 5.90 -0.75 8.13
N ASP A 190 5.27 -0.85 6.94
CA ASP A 190 5.89 -0.52 5.67
C ASP A 190 4.98 0.37 4.82
N TYR A 191 5.56 1.44 4.28
CA TYR A 191 4.89 2.49 3.54
C TYR A 191 5.77 2.96 2.40
N PHE A 192 5.16 3.50 1.35
CA PHE A 192 5.89 4.13 0.26
C PHE A 192 5.34 5.52 -0.01
N ILE A 193 6.18 6.55 0.15
CA ILE A 193 5.82 7.93 -0.21
C ILE A 193 6.08 8.16 -1.69
N VAL A 194 5.04 8.55 -2.43
CA VAL A 194 5.11 8.82 -3.86
C VAL A 194 5.76 10.19 -4.09
N LEU A 195 7.09 10.22 -4.10
CA LEU A 195 7.86 11.44 -4.29
C LEU A 195 7.58 12.11 -5.65
N PRO A 196 7.60 13.46 -5.72
CA PRO A 196 7.47 14.19 -6.97
C PRO A 196 8.47 13.73 -8.03
N GLY A 197 8.10 13.87 -9.31
CA GLY A 197 9.01 13.61 -10.43
C GLY A 197 10.24 14.51 -10.35
N PRO A 198 11.46 13.97 -10.53
CA PRO A 198 12.67 14.78 -10.42
C PRO A 198 12.78 15.75 -11.62
N VAL A 199 13.22 16.97 -11.35
CA VAL A 199 13.63 17.90 -12.41
C VAL A 199 15.05 17.52 -12.83
N SER A 200 15.19 16.96 -14.04
CA SER A 200 16.47 16.51 -14.58
C SER A 200 16.92 17.39 -15.75
N SER A 201 18.19 17.78 -15.74
CA SER A 201 18.83 18.54 -16.83
C SER A 201 19.21 17.68 -18.05
N ASN A 202 19.36 16.36 -17.87
CA ASN A 202 19.79 15.44 -18.92
C ASN A 202 19.34 13.99 -18.63
N ALA A 203 19.47 13.10 -19.63
CA ALA A 203 19.01 11.71 -19.55
C ALA A 203 19.76 10.86 -18.49
N VAL A 204 21.05 11.12 -18.28
CA VAL A 204 21.85 10.41 -17.26
C VAL A 204 21.34 10.77 -15.86
N SER A 205 21.14 12.07 -15.62
CA SER A 205 20.53 12.58 -14.40
C SER A 205 19.15 11.97 -14.16
N LYS A 206 18.28 11.96 -15.17
CA LYS A 206 16.94 11.36 -15.09
C LYS A 206 17.00 9.89 -14.63
N ALA A 207 17.85 9.07 -15.27
CA ALA A 207 17.98 7.66 -14.93
C ALA A 207 18.48 7.42 -13.49
N ILE A 208 19.39 8.28 -13.00
CA ILE A 208 19.87 8.23 -11.62
C ILE A 208 18.75 8.62 -10.65
N LEU A 209 18.08 9.74 -10.92
CA LEU A 209 17.05 10.30 -10.05
C LEU A 209 15.81 9.40 -9.97
N ASP A 210 15.41 8.74 -11.06
CA ASP A 210 14.29 7.80 -11.03
C ASP A 210 14.56 6.61 -10.09
N LYS A 211 15.81 6.10 -10.08
CA LYS A 211 16.23 5.04 -9.13
C LYS A 211 16.28 5.55 -7.69
N LEU A 212 16.82 6.75 -7.48
CA LEU A 212 16.85 7.38 -6.16
C LEU A 212 15.43 7.65 -5.63
N ARG A 213 14.52 8.10 -6.50
CA ARG A 213 13.13 8.40 -6.15
C ARG A 213 12.42 7.23 -5.51
N SER A 214 12.52 6.05 -6.12
CA SER A 214 11.88 4.84 -5.55
C SER A 214 12.51 4.47 -4.20
N ARG A 215 13.84 4.50 -4.08
CA ARG A 215 14.52 4.17 -2.81
C ARG A 215 14.18 5.17 -1.69
N MET A 216 14.23 6.46 -1.99
CA MET A 216 13.90 7.51 -1.02
C MET A 216 12.43 7.45 -0.60
N GLY A 217 11.51 7.05 -1.48
CA GLY A 217 10.10 6.86 -1.15
C GLY A 217 9.87 5.80 -0.06
N PHE A 218 10.59 4.68 -0.13
CA PHE A 218 10.57 3.65 0.93
C PHE A 218 11.30 4.11 2.21
N LEU A 219 12.47 4.74 2.07
CA LEU A 219 13.22 5.24 3.24
C LEU A 219 12.41 6.26 4.05
N LEU A 220 11.72 7.18 3.37
CA LEU A 220 10.81 8.11 4.05
C LEU A 220 9.61 7.40 4.66
N GLY A 221 9.06 6.39 3.97
CA GLY A 221 7.97 5.57 4.50
C GLY A 221 8.33 4.89 5.82
N ASP A 222 9.53 4.31 5.91
CA ASP A 222 10.04 3.71 7.15
C ASP A 222 10.33 4.76 8.23
N ALA A 223 10.99 5.87 7.86
CA ALA A 223 11.30 6.96 8.80
C ALA A 223 10.03 7.59 9.41
N LEU A 224 8.95 7.68 8.62
CA LEU A 224 7.68 8.30 9.01
C LEU A 224 6.60 7.28 9.38
N ARG A 225 6.96 6.00 9.57
CA ARG A 225 6.00 4.91 9.78
C ARG A 225 5.03 5.18 10.94
N ARG A 226 5.49 5.86 12.00
CA ARG A 226 4.66 6.19 13.17
C ARG A 226 3.57 7.19 12.82
N GLN A 227 3.92 8.25 12.09
CA GLN A 227 2.97 9.25 11.58
C GLN A 227 1.97 8.60 10.62
N LEU A 228 2.46 7.81 9.67
CA LEU A 228 1.64 7.17 8.65
C LEU A 228 0.68 6.15 9.25
N ARG A 229 1.14 5.36 10.23
CA ARG A 229 0.31 4.42 10.98
C ARG A 229 -0.80 5.12 11.75
N SER A 230 -0.52 6.27 12.36
CA SER A 230 -1.53 7.08 13.06
C SER A 230 -2.68 7.45 12.13
N VAL A 231 -2.35 8.04 10.97
CA VAL A 231 -3.37 8.50 10.02
C VAL A 231 -4.10 7.33 9.37
N LEU A 232 -3.42 6.21 9.10
CA LEU A 232 -4.07 4.99 8.62
C LEU A 232 -5.08 4.47 9.63
N MET A 233 -4.71 4.39 10.91
CA MET A 233 -5.61 3.91 11.96
C MET A 233 -6.83 4.82 12.14
N GLU A 234 -6.63 6.14 12.14
CA GLU A 234 -7.71 7.13 12.11
C GLU A 234 -8.65 6.89 10.92
N THR A 235 -8.09 6.69 9.72
CA THR A 235 -8.83 6.42 8.49
C THR A 235 -9.67 5.16 8.60
N LEU A 236 -9.11 4.07 9.11
CA LEU A 236 -9.82 2.80 9.31
C LEU A 236 -10.98 2.97 10.30
N VAL A 237 -10.75 3.67 11.42
CA VAL A 237 -11.79 3.96 12.42
C VAL A 237 -12.94 4.79 11.82
N GLN A 238 -12.63 5.81 11.01
CA GLN A 238 -13.65 6.62 10.34
C GLN A 238 -14.53 5.78 9.41
N ILE A 239 -13.91 4.99 8.53
CA ILE A 239 -14.63 4.16 7.55
C ILE A 239 -15.41 3.03 8.24
N GLN A 240 -14.89 2.50 9.35
CA GLN A 240 -15.61 1.55 10.19
C GLN A 240 -16.84 2.18 10.84
N ALA A 241 -16.74 3.41 11.35
CA ALA A 241 -17.88 4.15 11.91
C ALA A 241 -18.94 4.49 10.85
N GLU A 242 -18.54 4.70 9.60
CA GLU A 242 -19.43 4.83 8.44
C GLU A 242 -20.16 3.51 8.09
N GLY A 243 -19.77 2.39 8.72
CA GLY A 243 -20.38 1.08 8.50
C GLY A 243 -20.05 0.48 7.14
N VAL A 244 -18.84 0.75 6.63
CA VAL A 244 -18.36 0.24 5.33
C VAL A 244 -17.40 -0.94 5.50
N ILE A 245 -16.61 -0.95 6.56
CA ILE A 245 -15.65 -2.02 6.87
C ILE A 245 -15.76 -2.43 8.33
N TYR A 246 -15.27 -3.63 8.63
CA TYR A 246 -14.74 -3.96 9.95
C TYR A 246 -13.22 -4.02 9.85
N ALA A 247 -12.53 -3.45 10.83
CA ALA A 247 -11.08 -3.43 10.90
C ALA A 247 -10.62 -3.78 12.32
N ILE A 248 -9.66 -4.69 12.43
CA ILE A 248 -9.04 -5.08 13.71
C ILE A 248 -7.52 -4.96 13.64
N LEU A 249 -6.92 -4.46 14.72
CA LEU A 249 -5.47 -4.39 14.87
C LEU A 249 -4.92 -5.73 15.39
N GLU A 250 -4.18 -6.45 14.55
CA GLU A 250 -3.51 -7.70 14.90
C GLU A 250 -2.04 -7.45 15.26
N LYS A 251 -1.77 -7.11 16.52
CA LYS A 251 -0.41 -6.74 16.97
C LYS A 251 0.65 -7.83 16.71
N ARG A 252 0.27 -9.11 16.84
CA ARG A 252 1.20 -10.24 16.63
C ARG A 252 1.62 -10.41 15.17
N GLN A 253 0.68 -10.22 14.25
CA GLN A 253 0.92 -10.33 12.80
C GLN A 253 1.36 -9.00 12.17
N ARG A 254 1.38 -7.93 12.97
CA ARG A 254 1.77 -6.58 12.56
C ARG A 254 0.94 -6.02 11.39
N CYS A 255 -0.35 -6.33 11.37
CA CYS A 255 -1.27 -5.87 10.34
C CYS A 255 -2.60 -5.34 10.92
N TYR A 256 -3.33 -4.62 10.07
CA TYR A 256 -4.77 -4.42 10.22
C TYR A 256 -5.48 -5.45 9.35
N HIS A 257 -6.28 -6.30 9.98
CA HIS A 257 -7.17 -7.19 9.25
C HIS A 257 -8.47 -6.44 8.93
N VAL A 258 -8.78 -6.32 7.63
CA VAL A 258 -9.93 -5.54 7.15
C VAL A 258 -10.88 -6.46 6.40
N THR A 259 -12.16 -6.43 6.77
CA THR A 259 -13.25 -7.05 6.04
C THR A 259 -14.19 -5.97 5.52
N VAL A 260 -14.41 -5.94 4.21
CA VAL A 260 -15.33 -4.96 3.60
C VAL A 260 -16.75 -5.50 3.68
N LEU A 261 -17.69 -4.66 4.12
CA LEU A 261 -19.08 -5.06 4.26
C LEU A 261 -19.79 -5.02 2.90
N PRO A 262 -20.71 -5.96 2.61
CA PRO A 262 -21.49 -5.93 1.39
C PRO A 262 -22.42 -4.71 1.36
N ASP A 263 -22.67 -4.16 0.17
CA ASP A 263 -23.58 -3.02 -0.02
C ASP A 263 -24.98 -3.34 0.55
N ARG A 264 -25.51 -2.49 1.44
CA ARG A 264 -26.81 -2.72 2.12
C ARG A 264 -27.98 -3.01 1.17
N LYS A 265 -27.93 -2.50 -0.06
CA LYS A 265 -28.98 -2.72 -1.07
C LYS A 265 -29.05 -4.18 -1.57
N ARG A 266 -27.91 -4.88 -1.67
CA ARG A 266 -27.87 -6.27 -2.17
C ARG A 266 -28.40 -7.31 -1.18
N VAL A 267 -28.29 -7.02 0.12
CA VAL A 267 -28.75 -7.95 1.18
C VAL A 267 -30.27 -8.12 1.13
N LEU A 268 -31.03 -7.07 0.79
CA LEU A 268 -32.49 -7.13 0.72
C LEU A 268 -33.01 -7.87 -0.54
N GLU A 269 -32.22 -7.93 -1.61
CA GLU A 269 -32.59 -8.62 -2.85
C GLU A 269 -32.36 -10.14 -2.77
N ASN A 270 -31.37 -10.60 -1.98
CA ASN A 270 -31.10 -12.02 -1.76
C ASN A 270 -31.91 -12.64 -0.61
N THR A 271 -32.80 -11.87 0.04
CA THR A 271 -33.68 -12.35 1.12
C THR A 271 -35.16 -12.38 0.68
N ARG A 272 -35.42 -12.34 -0.63
CA ARG A 272 -36.73 -12.56 -1.26
C ARG A 272 -36.64 -13.73 -2.21
#